data_AF-A0A920FYJ7-F1
#
_entry.id   AF-A0A920FYJ7-F1
#
_cell.length_a   1.000
_cell.length_b   1.000
_cell.length_c   1.000
_cell.angle_alpha   90.00
_cell.angle_beta   90.00
_cell.angle_gamma   90.00
#
_symmetry.space_group_name_H-M   'P 1'
#
loop_
_entity.id
_entity.type
_entity.pdbx_description
1 polymer ?
#
loop_
_entity_poly.entity_id
_entity_poly.type
_entity_poly.pdbx_seq_one_letter_code
_entity_poly.pdbx_strand_id
1 'polypeptide(L)' 'MLVDDPEDEKYVTPIECVGDYATFVSRVREDISVKNGLAMWVVSDNLRKGAALNAVQIAELLLNKNTLARKIFMEF' A
#
# COMPACT_ATOMS: atom_id res chain seq x y z
N MET A 1 4.00 3.48 5.29
CA MET A 1 4.71 4.33 6.25
C MET A 1 4.71 5.76 5.74
N LEU A 2 4.49 6.72 6.63
CA LEU A 2 4.64 8.15 6.31
C LEU A 2 6.12 8.51 6.49
N VAL A 3 6.72 9.07 5.44
CA VAL A 3 8.08 9.60 5.46
C VAL A 3 7.99 10.97 4.79
N ASP A 4 7.89 12.02 5.59
CA ASP A 4 7.68 13.38 5.08
C ASP A 4 8.39 14.38 5.97
N ASP A 5 9.55 14.84 5.50
CA ASP A 5 10.37 15.87 6.15
C ASP A 5 10.84 16.84 5.05
N PRO A 6 10.06 17.89 4.76
CA PRO A 6 10.37 18.82 3.68
C PRO A 6 11.63 19.64 3.92
N GLU A 7 11.99 19.89 5.19
CA GLU A 7 13.17 20.70 5.56
C GLU A 7 14.47 19.96 5.24
N ASP A 8 14.48 18.64 5.46
CA ASP A 8 15.62 17.76 5.15
C ASP A 8 15.46 17.02 3.81
N GLU A 9 14.52 17.42 2.96
CA GLU A 9 14.17 16.79 1.68
C GLU A 9 13.95 15.26 1.76
N LYS A 10 13.48 14.73 2.89
CA LYS A 10 13.29 13.28 3.03
C LYS A 10 11.99 12.83 2.40
N TYR A 11 12.11 12.12 1.29
CA TYR A 11 11.04 11.36 0.66
C TYR A 11 11.61 10.07 0.08
N VAL A 12 10.77 9.04 -0.02
CA VAL A 12 11.21 7.73 -0.53
C VAL A 12 11.06 7.69 -2.05
N THR A 13 12.10 7.26 -2.75
CA THR A 13 12.09 7.07 -4.21
C THR A 13 11.77 5.61 -4.59
N PRO A 14 11.40 5.34 -5.85
CA PRO A 14 11.08 3.99 -6.29
C PRO A 14 12.25 3.01 -6.13
N ILE A 15 13.50 3.47 -6.31
CA ILE A 15 14.68 2.62 -6.18
C ILE A 15 14.95 2.23 -4.72
N GLU A 16 14.67 3.13 -3.78
CA GLU A 16 14.86 2.89 -2.34
C GLU A 16 13.81 1.93 -1.77
N CYS A 17 12.61 1.85 -2.36
CA CYS A 17 11.54 0.98 -1.87
C CYS A 17 11.61 -0.46 -2.39
N VAL A 18 12.54 -0.78 -3.31
CA VAL A 18 12.69 -2.13 -3.87
C VAL A 18 13.03 -3.11 -2.76
N GLY A 19 12.26 -4.19 -2.69
CA GLY A 19 12.42 -5.20 -1.67
C GLY A 19 11.71 -4.90 -0.35
N ASP A 20 11.11 -3.73 -0.18
CA ASP A 20 10.28 -3.49 1.01
C ASP A 20 8.87 -4.11 0.82
N TYR A 21 8.23 -4.40 1.94
CA TYR A 21 6.83 -4.84 2.01
C TYR A 21 5.87 -3.67 2.29
N ALA A 22 6.40 -2.51 2.70
CA ALA A 22 5.64 -1.32 2.98
C ALA A 22 5.31 -0.53 1.69
N THR A 23 4.21 0.20 1.76
CA THR A 23 3.92 1.33 0.86
C THR A 23 4.32 2.61 1.57
N PHE A 24 5.11 3.45 0.92
CA PHE A 24 5.61 4.72 1.44
C PHE A 24 4.79 5.88 0.90
N VAL A 25 4.51 6.84 1.78
CA VAL A 25 3.80 8.08 1.45
C VAL A 25 4.69 9.25 1.89
N SER A 26 4.91 10.21 1.00
CA SER A 26 5.76 11.39 1.20
C SER A 26 5.16 12.63 0.54
N ARG A 27 5.74 13.81 0.79
CA ARG A 27 5.36 15.09 0.18
C ARG A 27 3.87 15.40 0.27
N VAL A 28 3.29 15.12 1.44
CA VAL A 28 1.87 15.34 1.73
C VAL A 28 1.63 16.83 1.89
N ARG A 29 0.76 17.39 1.05
CA ARG A 29 0.45 18.83 1.06
C ARG A 29 -0.94 19.10 0.51
N GLU A 30 -1.52 20.23 0.89
CA GLU A 30 -2.75 20.72 0.27
C GLU A 30 -2.54 20.95 -1.23
N ASP A 31 -3.50 20.51 -2.03
CA ASP A 31 -3.51 20.78 -3.46
C ASP A 31 -4.05 22.19 -3.73
N ILE A 32 -3.35 22.95 -4.57
CA ILE A 32 -3.67 24.35 -4.84
C ILE A 32 -4.80 24.54 -5.86
N SER A 33 -5.24 23.48 -6.53
CA SER A 33 -6.21 23.57 -7.64
C SER A 33 -7.66 23.38 -7.20
N VAL A 34 -7.90 22.71 -6.07
CA VAL A 34 -9.25 22.42 -5.56
C VAL A 34 -9.35 22.56 -4.04
N LYS A 35 -10.48 23.10 -3.56
CA LYS A 35 -10.71 23.49 -2.14
C LYS A 35 -10.36 22.43 -1.09
N ASN A 36 -10.56 21.16 -1.41
CA ASN A 36 -10.32 20.03 -0.47
C ASN A 36 -9.34 19.02 -1.08
N GLY A 37 -8.39 19.48 -1.90
CA GLY A 37 -7.46 18.59 -2.57
C GLY A 37 -6.23 18.29 -1.71
N LEU A 38 -5.67 17.10 -1.89
CA LEU A 38 -4.49 16.62 -1.20
C LEU A 38 -3.54 16.01 -2.22
N ALA A 39 -2.33 16.55 -2.32
CA ALA A 39 -1.27 16.01 -3.16
C ALA A 39 -0.29 15.22 -2.29
N MET A 40 0.14 14.06 -2.80
CA MET A 40 1.11 13.19 -2.13
C MET A 40 1.93 12.40 -3.14
N TRP A 41 3.07 11.89 -2.70
CA TRP A 41 3.96 11.01 -3.43
C TRP A 41 3.88 9.61 -2.80
N VAL A 42 3.50 8.61 -3.59
CA VAL A 42 3.29 7.24 -3.10
C VAL A 42 4.15 6.28 -3.90
N VAL A 43 5.00 5.51 -3.21
CA VAL A 43 5.88 4.51 -3.82
C VAL A 43 5.87 3.21 -3.04
N SER A 44 6.05 2.10 -3.75
CA SER A 44 6.07 0.75 -3.18
C SER A 44 6.71 -0.20 -4.19
N ASP A 45 7.28 -1.31 -3.72
CA ASP A 45 7.66 -2.42 -4.59
C ASP A 45 6.41 -3.03 -5.25
N ASN A 46 6.37 -2.98 -6.59
CA ASN A 46 5.22 -3.40 -7.39
C ASN A 46 5.08 -4.92 -7.49
N LEU A 47 6.17 -5.69 -7.39
CA LEU A 47 6.14 -7.15 -7.44
C LEU A 47 5.81 -7.74 -6.06
N ARG A 48 6.26 -7.07 -4.98
CA ARG A 48 5.95 -7.47 -3.60
C ARG A 48 4.61 -6.92 -3.14
N LYS A 49 4.58 -5.74 -2.54
CA LYS A 49 3.34 -5.17 -1.99
C LYS A 49 2.31 -4.94 -3.08
N GLY A 50 2.71 -4.54 -4.28
CA GLY A 50 1.81 -4.36 -5.42
C GLY A 50 1.16 -5.65 -5.96
N ALA A 51 1.72 -6.83 -5.69
CA ALA A 51 1.20 -8.11 -6.19
C ALA A 51 1.26 -9.23 -5.14
N ALA A 52 2.43 -9.83 -4.92
CA ALA A 52 2.58 -11.06 -4.15
C ALA A 52 2.07 -10.94 -2.71
N LEU A 53 2.49 -9.90 -1.98
CA LEU A 53 2.09 -9.73 -0.58
C LEU A 53 0.60 -9.40 -0.44
N ASN A 54 0.04 -8.60 -1.34
CA ASN A 54 -1.41 -8.34 -1.34
C ASN A 54 -2.20 -9.64 -1.56
N ALA A 55 -1.76 -10.52 -2.47
CA ALA A 55 -2.40 -11.81 -2.70
C ALA A 55 -2.38 -12.71 -1.45
N VAL A 56 -1.23 -12.81 -0.78
CA VAL A 56 -1.09 -13.57 0.48
C VAL A 56 -1.97 -12.98 1.58
N GLN A 57 -1.96 -11.66 1.77
CA GLN A 57 -2.78 -10.99 2.78
C GLN A 57 -4.28 -11.18 2.55
N ILE A 58 -4.73 -11.17 1.29
CA ILE A 58 -6.13 -11.49 0.95
C ILE A 58 -6.44 -12.95 1.30
N ALA A 59 -5.56 -13.90 0.97
CA ALA A 59 -5.76 -15.30 1.31
C ALA A 59 -5.82 -15.53 2.83
N GLU A 60 -4.92 -14.91 3.60
CA GLU A 60 -4.93 -14.93 5.07
C GLU A 60 -6.25 -14.37 5.62
N LEU A 61 -6.73 -13.25 5.08
CA LEU A 61 -8.01 -12.67 5.49
C LEU A 61 -9.19 -13.60 5.19
N LEU A 62 -9.21 -14.26 4.04
CA LEU A 62 -10.28 -15.19 3.65
C LEU A 62 -10.31 -16.44 4.52
N LEU A 63 -9.14 -16.93 4.95
CA LEU A 63 -9.01 -18.03 5.91
C LEU A 63 -9.49 -17.59 7.29
N ASN A 64 -9.05 -16.43 7.77
CA ASN A 64 -9.44 -15.89 9.08
C ASN A 64 -10.95 -15.58 9.17
N LYS A 65 -11.57 -15.16 8.07
CA LYS A 65 -13.03 -14.96 7.98
C LYS A 65 -13.82 -16.24 7.75
N ASN A 66 -13.14 -17.39 7.65
CA ASN A 66 -13.72 -18.70 7.32
C ASN A 66 -14.54 -18.71 6.01
N THR A 67 -14.32 -17.72 5.14
CA THR A 67 -15.06 -17.56 3.88
C THR A 67 -14.59 -18.53 2.80
N LEU A 68 -13.32 -18.91 2.83
CA LEU A 68 -12.75 -19.85 1.86
C LEU A 68 -13.32 -21.26 2.08
N ALA A 69 -13.30 -21.74 3.33
CA ALA A 69 -13.87 -23.03 3.67
C ALA A 69 -15.38 -23.05 3.42
N ARG A 70 -16.11 -21.99 3.80
CA ARG A 70 -17.56 -21.91 3.55
C ARG A 70 -17.89 -22.04 2.06
N LYS A 71 -17.11 -21.41 1.18
CA LYS A 71 -17.34 -21.47 -0.27
C LYS A 71 -17.04 -22.87 -0.82
N ILE A 72 -15.95 -23.50 -0.40
CA ILE A 72 -15.62 -24.88 -0.77
C ILE A 72 -16.73 -25.84 -0.33
N PHE A 73 -17.23 -25.75 0.90
CA PHE A 73 -18.30 -26.63 1.41
C PHE A 73 -19.70 -26.35 0.83
N MET A 74 -19.95 -25.20 0.19
CA MET A 74 -21.24 -24.89 -0.45
C MET A 74 -21.27 -25.19 -1.95
N GLU A 75 -20.11 -25.44 -2.57
CA GLU A 75 -19.99 -25.82 -3.99
C GLU A 75 -19.90 -27.35 -4.18
N PHE A 76 -19.99 -28.14 -3.09
CA PHE A 76 -20.19 -29.59 -3.05
C PHE A 76 -21.47 -29.94 -2.28
#